data_AF-A0A2D6VGJ4-F1
#
_entry.id   AF-A0A2D6VGJ4-F1
#
_cell.length_a   1.000
_cell.length_b   1.000
_cell.length_c   1.000
_cell.angle_alpha   90.00
_cell.angle_beta   90.00
_cell.angle_gamma   90.00
#
_symmetry.space_group_name_H-M   'P 1'
#
loop_
_entity.id
_entity.type
_entity.pdbx_description
1 polymer ?
#
loop_
_entity_poly.entity_id
_entity_poly.type
_entity_poly.pdbx_seq_one_letter_code
_entity_poly.pdbx_strand_id
1 'polypeptide(L)'
;MTPQRKVLFPILCFICFISLGYSLSLKQKALRGDTDAQIRIGFNYMNQTPSDWASVIFWFQLASDREQALPCFWLGHIYQNGLGTQVNLSKSIYFYEKGASLKSTDCSKALAYLYDKQFRHLEANTWKIIYLESSKHHANRSSLDNIGSLSSLEHQQAKLLAAEIKSSWLVKNESPILDPITKAPEFRSIALSNGNYYKGYIFRDKPHGYGMVKSNNGETYFGHFKNGRMHGPGQQFSSDGQIIFKGHWSNGKPLIK
;
A
#
# COMPACT_ATOMS: atom_id res chain seq x y z
N MET A 1 68.37 -16.10 41.77
CA MET A 1 68.24 -17.51 42.19
C MET A 1 66.91 -17.69 42.90
N THR A 2 65.90 -18.21 42.18
CA THR A 2 64.94 -19.27 42.54
C THR A 2 63.92 -19.40 41.39
N PRO A 3 63.36 -20.59 41.15
CA PRO A 3 62.86 -21.02 39.84
C PRO A 3 61.33 -21.19 39.76
N GLN A 4 60.87 -21.34 38.51
CA GLN A 4 59.71 -22.10 38.00
C GLN A 4 58.32 -21.97 38.65
N ARG A 5 57.30 -21.75 37.79
CA ARG A 5 56.31 -22.79 37.47
C ARG A 5 55.58 -22.49 36.15
N LYS A 6 55.67 -23.45 35.22
CA LYS A 6 54.75 -23.57 34.08
C LYS A 6 53.36 -23.90 34.62
N VAL A 7 52.32 -23.22 34.14
CA VAL A 7 50.95 -23.72 34.20
C VAL A 7 50.27 -23.46 32.87
N LEU A 8 49.89 -24.56 32.22
CA LEU A 8 49.01 -24.66 31.07
C LEU A 8 47.57 -24.31 31.53
N PHE A 9 46.87 -23.40 30.86
CA PHE A 9 45.41 -23.24 31.00
C PHE A 9 44.74 -23.14 29.61
N PRO A 10 43.51 -23.67 29.45
CA PRO A 10 43.05 -24.34 28.24
C PRO A 10 42.14 -23.49 27.33
N ILE A 11 41.89 -24.04 26.15
CA ILE A 11 40.81 -23.71 25.19
C ILE A 11 39.46 -23.64 25.92
N LEU A 12 38.68 -22.55 25.72
CA LEU A 12 37.22 -22.54 25.50
C LEU A 12 36.64 -21.13 25.75
N CYS A 13 36.20 -20.46 24.67
CA CYS A 13 34.83 -19.96 24.46
C CYS A 13 34.85 -18.89 23.37
N PHE A 14 34.37 -19.21 22.17
CA PHE A 14 32.98 -18.90 21.83
C PHE A 14 32.62 -17.41 21.99
N ILE A 15 33.33 -16.53 21.29
CA ILE A 15 32.60 -15.51 20.52
C ILE A 15 32.82 -15.87 19.06
N CYS A 16 32.15 -16.95 18.73
CA CYS A 16 31.71 -17.21 17.38
C CYS A 16 31.08 -15.90 16.90
N PHE A 17 31.76 -15.21 15.98
CA PHE A 17 31.13 -14.37 14.98
C PHE A 17 30.23 -15.29 14.14
N ILE A 18 29.21 -15.86 14.78
CA ILE A 18 28.02 -16.26 14.05
C ILE A 18 27.47 -14.91 13.65
N SER A 19 27.66 -14.57 12.37
CA SER A 19 26.61 -13.95 11.61
C SER A 19 25.32 -14.76 11.82
N LEU A 20 24.72 -14.66 13.01
CA LEU A 20 23.34 -14.99 13.24
C LEU A 20 22.65 -13.87 12.48
N GLY A 21 22.46 -14.13 11.18
CA GLY A 21 21.60 -13.35 10.33
C GLY A 21 20.23 -13.38 10.99
N TYR A 22 19.97 -12.39 11.85
CA TYR A 22 18.63 -12.08 12.29
C TYR A 22 17.89 -11.66 11.02
N SER A 23 17.29 -12.64 10.34
CA SER A 23 16.35 -12.35 9.28
C SER A 23 15.20 -11.63 9.96
N LEU A 24 15.09 -10.32 9.71
CA LEU A 24 14.02 -9.50 10.25
C LEU A 24 12.70 -10.16 9.92
N SER A 25 11.80 -10.24 10.90
CA SER A 25 10.45 -10.73 10.68
C SER A 25 9.78 -9.93 9.55
N LEU A 26 8.87 -10.56 8.80
CA LEU A 26 8.17 -9.90 7.71
C LEU A 26 7.53 -8.56 8.15
N LYS A 27 7.06 -8.51 9.40
CA LYS A 27 6.47 -7.30 9.99
C LYS A 27 7.51 -6.23 10.31
N GLN A 28 8.67 -6.61 10.84
CA GLN A 28 9.78 -5.67 11.06
C GLN A 28 10.20 -5.01 9.74
N LYS A 29 10.31 -5.79 8.67
CA LYS A 29 10.62 -5.27 7.34
C LYS A 29 9.55 -4.28 6.89
N ALA A 30 8.28 -4.66 6.98
CA ALA A 30 7.17 -3.79 6.56
C ALA A 30 7.10 -2.47 7.36
N LEU A 31 7.34 -2.52 8.68
CA LEU A 31 7.39 -1.34 9.56
C LEU A 31 8.59 -0.42 9.26
N ARG A 32 9.67 -0.97 8.70
CA ARG A 32 10.83 -0.19 8.22
C ARG A 32 10.63 0.38 6.81
N GLY A 33 9.48 0.13 6.18
CA GLY A 33 9.15 0.65 4.86
C GLY A 33 9.52 -0.29 3.71
N ASP A 34 9.81 -1.56 3.97
CA ASP A 34 9.98 -2.59 2.93
C ASP A 34 8.63 -2.84 2.24
N THR A 35 8.53 -2.42 0.98
CA THR A 35 7.30 -2.47 0.20
C THR A 35 6.86 -3.90 -0.10
N ASP A 36 7.80 -4.82 -0.37
CA ASP A 36 7.47 -6.22 -0.64
C ASP A 36 6.90 -6.89 0.62
N ALA A 37 7.47 -6.56 1.78
CA ALA A 37 6.94 -7.01 3.05
C ALA A 37 5.55 -6.43 3.33
N GLN A 38 5.31 -5.15 3.04
CA GLN A 38 3.99 -4.53 3.15
C GLN A 38 2.96 -5.21 2.24
N ILE A 39 3.33 -5.51 0.99
CA ILE A 39 2.47 -6.21 0.02
C ILE A 39 2.13 -7.61 0.52
N ARG A 40 3.13 -8.38 0.96
CA ARG A 40 2.94 -9.73 1.50
C ARG A 40 2.01 -9.71 2.71
N ILE A 41 2.14 -8.73 3.60
CA ILE A 41 1.23 -8.56 4.74
C ILE A 41 -0.18 -8.20 4.26
N GLY A 42 -0.31 -7.30 3.28
CA GLY A 42 -1.59 -6.96 2.66
C GLY A 42 -2.31 -8.21 2.13
N PHE A 43 -1.62 -9.06 1.37
CA PHE A 43 -2.17 -10.32 0.90
C PHE A 43 -2.54 -11.29 2.03
N ASN A 44 -1.74 -11.35 3.11
CA ASN A 44 -2.08 -12.15 4.28
C ASN A 44 -3.38 -11.69 4.96
N TYR A 45 -3.70 -10.39 4.95
CA TYR A 45 -4.98 -9.88 5.44
C TYR A 45 -6.13 -10.10 4.48
N MET A 46 -5.85 -10.07 3.17
CA MET A 46 -6.82 -10.37 2.12
C MET A 46 -7.27 -11.84 2.18
N ASN A 47 -6.34 -12.76 2.45
CA ASN A 47 -6.61 -14.20 2.49
C ASN A 47 -7.18 -14.71 3.83
N GLN A 48 -7.44 -13.83 4.81
CA GLN A 48 -8.12 -14.20 6.05
C GLN A 48 -9.61 -14.46 5.82
N THR A 49 -10.22 -15.23 6.71
CA THR A 49 -11.65 -15.54 6.67
C THR A 49 -12.32 -15.06 7.97
N PRO A 50 -13.15 -14.01 7.94
CA PRO A 50 -13.38 -13.08 6.81
C PRO A 50 -12.15 -12.19 6.54
N SER A 51 -12.03 -11.67 5.32
CA SER A 51 -10.92 -10.79 4.93
C SER A 51 -10.96 -9.46 5.69
N ASP A 52 -9.81 -9.03 6.18
CA ASP A 52 -9.66 -7.72 6.83
C ASP A 52 -9.31 -6.65 5.79
N TRP A 53 -10.29 -6.29 4.95
CA TRP A 53 -10.11 -5.35 3.84
C TRP A 53 -9.54 -3.99 4.25
N ALA A 54 -9.84 -3.53 5.46
CA ALA A 54 -9.35 -2.24 5.88
C ALA A 54 -7.87 -2.29 6.33
N SER A 55 -7.39 -3.43 6.85
CA SER A 55 -5.95 -3.70 6.92
C SER A 55 -5.32 -3.81 5.54
N VAL A 56 -5.98 -4.45 4.57
CA VAL A 56 -5.47 -4.54 3.18
C VAL A 56 -5.27 -3.15 2.59
N ILE A 57 -6.28 -2.28 2.69
CA ILE A 57 -6.22 -0.90 2.20
C ILE A 57 -5.05 -0.16 2.84
N PHE A 58 -4.87 -0.27 4.16
CA PHE A 58 -3.76 0.38 4.85
C PHE A 58 -2.40 -0.07 4.29
N TRP A 59 -2.15 -1.39 4.25
CA TRP A 59 -0.85 -1.92 3.83
C TRP A 59 -0.55 -1.60 2.36
N PHE A 60 -1.55 -1.69 1.49
CA PHE A 60 -1.40 -1.31 0.09
C PHE A 60 -1.24 0.20 -0.08
N GLN A 61 -1.88 1.04 0.72
CA GLN A 61 -1.62 2.49 0.68
C GLN A 61 -0.17 2.81 1.04
N LEU A 62 0.37 2.22 2.11
CA LEU A 62 1.79 2.36 2.43
C LEU A 62 2.70 1.89 1.30
N ALA A 63 2.36 0.75 0.69
CA ALA A 63 3.16 0.18 -0.38
C ALA A 63 3.08 1.00 -1.69
N SER A 64 1.94 1.63 -1.96
CA SER A 64 1.71 2.44 -3.16
C SER A 64 2.54 3.72 -3.22
N ASP A 65 3.10 4.17 -2.08
CA ASP A 65 3.90 5.40 -2.00
C ASP A 65 5.32 5.23 -2.57
N ARG A 66 5.75 4.00 -2.86
CA ARG A 66 7.13 3.70 -3.30
C ARG A 66 7.19 3.10 -4.70
N GLU A 67 6.43 3.69 -5.64
CA GLU A 67 6.51 3.40 -7.07
C GLU A 67 6.22 1.94 -7.46
N GLN A 68 5.51 1.19 -6.63
CA GLN A 68 5.03 -0.14 -6.99
C GLN A 68 3.59 -0.08 -7.52
N ALA A 69 3.39 -0.67 -8.70
CA ALA A 69 2.10 -0.62 -9.37
C ALA A 69 1.08 -1.66 -8.87
N LEU A 70 1.55 -2.78 -8.31
CA LEU A 70 0.67 -3.84 -7.79
C LEU A 70 -0.26 -3.36 -6.66
N PRO A 71 0.22 -2.65 -5.62
CA PRO A 71 -0.66 -2.04 -4.62
C PRO A 71 -1.69 -1.08 -5.23
N CYS A 72 -1.28 -0.31 -6.24
CA CYS A 72 -2.15 0.64 -6.92
C CYS A 72 -3.32 -0.08 -7.63
N PHE A 73 -3.03 -1.18 -8.33
CA PHE A 73 -4.06 -2.03 -8.94
C PHE A 73 -5.09 -2.52 -7.92
N TRP A 74 -4.61 -3.07 -6.80
CA TRP A 74 -5.51 -3.61 -5.77
C TRP A 74 -6.32 -2.53 -5.07
N LEU A 75 -5.73 -1.36 -4.79
CA LEU A 75 -6.48 -0.22 -4.25
C LEU A 75 -7.56 0.25 -5.24
N GLY A 76 -7.23 0.32 -6.52
CA GLY A 76 -8.20 0.60 -7.59
C GLY A 76 -9.37 -0.36 -7.54
N HIS A 77 -9.09 -1.67 -7.45
CA HIS A 77 -10.10 -2.72 -7.38
C HIS A 77 -10.96 -2.65 -6.10
N ILE A 78 -10.33 -2.37 -4.96
CA ILE A 78 -11.01 -2.24 -3.68
C ILE A 78 -12.01 -1.07 -3.71
N TYR A 79 -11.60 0.11 -4.19
CA TYR A 79 -12.50 1.26 -4.27
C TYR A 79 -13.56 1.10 -5.37
N GLN A 80 -13.27 0.40 -6.45
CA GLN A 80 -14.26 0.09 -7.49
C GLN A 80 -15.41 -0.75 -6.94
N ASN A 81 -15.10 -1.74 -6.11
CA ASN A 81 -16.07 -2.72 -5.62
C ASN A 81 -16.56 -2.43 -4.19
N GLY A 82 -16.03 -1.42 -3.51
CA GLY A 82 -16.39 -1.11 -2.11
C GLY A 82 -15.96 -2.20 -1.12
N LEU A 83 -14.78 -2.79 -1.31
CA LEU A 83 -14.29 -3.86 -0.42
C LEU A 83 -13.75 -3.27 0.89
N GLY A 84 -14.49 -3.41 1.99
CA GLY A 84 -14.14 -2.79 3.27
C GLY A 84 -14.23 -1.26 3.27
N THR A 85 -14.91 -0.68 2.28
CA THR A 85 -15.16 0.76 2.13
C THR A 85 -16.42 0.97 1.27
N GLN A 86 -16.85 2.21 1.04
CA GLN A 86 -17.91 2.48 0.06
C GLN A 86 -17.32 2.52 -1.35
N VAL A 87 -18.13 2.18 -2.36
CA VAL A 87 -17.73 2.33 -3.77
C VAL A 87 -17.32 3.78 -4.02
N ASN A 88 -16.13 3.97 -4.56
CA ASN A 88 -15.57 5.28 -4.88
C ASN A 88 -14.80 5.19 -6.20
N LEU A 89 -15.50 5.50 -7.29
CA LEU A 89 -14.93 5.40 -8.64
C LEU A 89 -13.82 6.41 -8.87
N SER A 90 -13.90 7.61 -8.29
CA SER A 90 -12.86 8.64 -8.41
C SER A 90 -11.54 8.19 -7.79
N LYS A 91 -11.57 7.57 -6.60
CA LYS A 91 -10.38 6.94 -5.98
C LYS A 91 -9.88 5.76 -6.80
N SER A 92 -10.79 4.96 -7.32
CA SER A 92 -10.44 3.81 -8.15
C SER A 92 -9.64 4.23 -9.38
N ILE A 93 -10.16 5.22 -10.12
CA ILE A 93 -9.51 5.82 -11.29
C ILE A 93 -8.14 6.37 -10.90
N TYR A 94 -8.05 7.16 -9.82
CA TYR A 94 -6.77 7.69 -9.36
C TYR A 94 -5.71 6.62 -9.12
N PHE A 95 -6.05 5.55 -8.38
CA PHE A 95 -5.07 4.50 -8.09
C PHE A 95 -4.69 3.73 -9.36
N TYR A 96 -5.63 3.47 -10.27
CA TYR A 96 -5.27 2.86 -11.54
C TYR A 96 -4.40 3.78 -12.41
N GLU A 97 -4.68 5.09 -12.45
CA GLU A 97 -3.87 6.05 -13.19
C GLU A 97 -2.45 6.13 -12.62
N LYS A 98 -2.32 6.15 -11.29
CA LYS A 98 -1.03 6.06 -10.58
C LYS A 98 -0.30 4.76 -10.92
N GLY A 99 -0.99 3.63 -11.00
CA GLY A 99 -0.36 2.37 -11.39
C GLY A 99 0.04 2.33 -12.88
N ALA A 100 -0.77 2.95 -13.75
CA ALA A 100 -0.49 3.02 -15.18
C ALA A 100 0.68 3.97 -15.50
N SER A 101 0.87 5.06 -14.76
CA SER A 101 2.07 5.91 -14.87
C SER A 101 3.35 5.17 -14.52
N LEU A 102 3.25 4.17 -13.63
CA LEU A 102 4.30 3.19 -13.33
C LEU A 102 4.40 2.05 -14.37
N LYS A 103 3.78 2.24 -15.56
CA LYS A 103 3.77 1.30 -16.69
C LYS A 103 3.07 -0.04 -16.42
N SER A 104 2.17 -0.10 -15.44
CA SER A 104 1.36 -1.29 -15.22
C SER A 104 0.31 -1.48 -16.30
N THR A 105 0.42 -2.61 -16.99
CA THR A 105 -0.54 -3.08 -17.98
C THR A 105 -1.86 -3.48 -17.32
N ASP A 106 -1.84 -4.08 -16.13
CA ASP A 106 -3.05 -4.43 -15.37
C ASP A 106 -3.89 -3.21 -15.02
N CYS A 107 -3.26 -2.11 -14.58
CA CYS A 107 -3.95 -0.87 -14.25
C CYS A 107 -4.54 -0.21 -15.50
N SER A 108 -3.76 -0.16 -16.60
CA SER A 108 -4.23 0.40 -17.88
C SER A 108 -5.42 -0.39 -18.44
N LYS A 109 -5.38 -1.74 -18.32
CA LYS A 109 -6.48 -2.63 -18.72
C LYS A 109 -7.71 -2.43 -17.83
N ALA A 110 -7.53 -2.26 -16.52
CA ALA A 110 -8.62 -2.00 -15.59
C ALA A 110 -9.33 -0.67 -15.89
N LEU A 111 -8.59 0.39 -16.20
CA LEU A 111 -9.16 1.69 -16.62
C LEU A 111 -9.93 1.57 -17.92
N ALA A 112 -9.37 0.90 -18.92
CA ALA A 112 -10.07 0.65 -20.18
C ALA A 112 -11.42 -0.03 -19.93
N TYR A 113 -11.45 -1.10 -19.12
CA TYR A 113 -12.68 -1.79 -18.77
C TYR A 113 -13.66 -0.93 -17.97
N LEU A 114 -13.16 -0.13 -17.03
CA LEU A 114 -13.98 0.75 -16.20
C LEU A 114 -14.70 1.81 -17.03
N TYR A 115 -14.00 2.46 -17.96
CA TYR A 115 -14.59 3.47 -18.84
C TYR A 115 -15.54 2.85 -19.87
N ASP A 116 -15.23 1.65 -20.38
CA ASP A 116 -16.09 0.91 -21.31
C ASP A 116 -17.45 0.60 -20.65
N LYS A 117 -17.44 0.17 -19.38
CA LYS A 117 -18.65 -0.03 -18.57
C LYS A 117 -19.47 1.23 -18.31
N GLN A 118 -18.83 2.41 -18.36
CA GLN A 118 -19.51 3.70 -18.21
C GLN A 118 -19.98 4.27 -19.55
N PHE A 119 -19.88 3.51 -20.65
CA PHE A 119 -20.15 3.98 -22.02
C PHE A 119 -19.28 5.18 -22.44
N ARG A 120 -18.11 5.33 -21.80
CA ARG A 120 -17.11 6.36 -22.09
C ARG A 120 -16.11 5.83 -23.10
N HIS A 121 -16.57 5.66 -24.33
CA HIS A 121 -15.85 4.94 -25.38
C HIS A 121 -14.50 5.58 -25.76
N LEU A 122 -14.42 6.91 -25.80
CA LEU A 122 -13.17 7.62 -26.12
C LEU A 122 -12.09 7.34 -25.07
N GLU A 123 -12.42 7.47 -23.78
CA GLU A 123 -11.50 7.21 -22.68
C GLU A 123 -11.14 5.73 -22.62
N ALA A 124 -12.12 4.84 -22.80
CA ALA A 124 -11.87 3.40 -22.87
C ALA A 124 -10.85 3.07 -23.97
N ASN A 125 -11.02 3.63 -25.18
CA ASN A 125 -10.11 3.43 -26.30
C ASN A 125 -8.73 4.05 -26.06
N THR A 126 -8.68 5.21 -25.39
CA THR A 126 -7.43 5.86 -24.99
C THR A 126 -6.62 4.96 -24.05
N TRP A 127 -7.25 4.42 -23.01
CA TRP A 127 -6.60 3.50 -22.07
C TRP A 127 -6.26 2.15 -22.70
N LYS A 128 -7.05 1.67 -23.67
CA LYS A 128 -6.68 0.53 -24.52
C LYS A 128 -5.38 0.84 -25.27
N ILE A 129 -5.24 1.99 -25.94
CA ILE A 129 -4.00 2.36 -26.64
C ILE A 129 -2.79 2.38 -25.69
N ILE A 130 -2.92 3.02 -24.52
CA ILE A 130 -1.88 3.08 -23.49
C ILE A 130 -1.45 1.68 -23.02
N TYR A 131 -2.43 0.82 -22.73
CA TYR A 131 -2.21 -0.58 -22.34
C TYR A 131 -1.36 -1.31 -23.40
N LEU A 132 -1.70 -1.14 -24.67
CA LEU A 132 -1.06 -1.87 -25.76
C LEU A 132 0.34 -1.38 -26.06
N GLU A 133 0.55 -0.07 -26.02
CA GLU A 133 1.89 0.50 -26.15
C GLU A 133 2.82 0.02 -25.03
N SER A 134 2.30 -0.06 -23.81
CA SER A 134 3.04 -0.60 -22.65
C SER A 134 3.27 -2.12 -22.76
N SER A 135 2.37 -2.84 -23.45
CA SER A 135 2.44 -4.29 -23.65
C SER A 135 3.34 -4.72 -24.82
N LYS A 136 3.76 -3.82 -25.72
CA LYS A 136 4.55 -4.14 -26.93
C LYS A 136 5.90 -4.81 -26.66
N HIS A 137 6.42 -4.75 -25.43
CA HIS A 137 7.61 -5.50 -25.02
C HIS A 137 7.35 -6.99 -24.68
N HIS A 138 6.08 -7.41 -24.59
CA HIS A 138 5.67 -8.79 -24.33
C HIS A 138 4.68 -9.30 -25.40
N ALA A 139 5.22 -9.89 -26.47
CA ALA A 139 4.69 -10.95 -27.36
C ALA A 139 3.18 -11.09 -27.71
N ASN A 140 2.29 -10.12 -27.42
CA ASN A 140 0.85 -10.22 -27.65
C ASN A 140 0.35 -9.05 -28.52
N ARG A 141 0.96 -8.90 -29.69
CA ARG A 141 0.52 -7.92 -30.70
C ARG A 141 -0.72 -8.39 -31.48
N SER A 142 -1.01 -9.70 -31.46
CA SER A 142 -2.01 -10.37 -32.30
C SER A 142 -3.45 -10.29 -31.79
N SER A 143 -3.68 -9.92 -30.53
CA SER A 143 -5.05 -9.77 -29.99
C SER A 143 -5.75 -8.46 -30.39
N LEU A 144 -5.08 -7.65 -31.23
CA LEU A 144 -5.46 -6.26 -31.52
C LEU A 144 -5.94 -5.94 -32.91
N ASP A 145 -5.79 -6.86 -33.86
CA ASP A 145 -6.49 -6.73 -35.14
C ASP A 145 -8.01 -6.81 -34.95
N ASN A 146 -8.47 -7.16 -33.73
CA ASN A 146 -9.85 -7.16 -33.25
C ASN A 146 -10.22 -5.96 -32.34
N ILE A 147 -9.45 -4.86 -32.31
CA ILE A 147 -10.05 -3.59 -31.85
C ILE A 147 -11.12 -3.25 -32.88
N GLY A 148 -12.38 -3.53 -32.54
CA GLY A 148 -13.55 -3.28 -33.38
C GLY A 148 -13.43 -1.92 -34.03
N SER A 149 -13.64 -1.89 -35.35
CA SER A 149 -13.49 -0.75 -36.27
C SER A 149 -13.75 0.60 -35.59
N LEU A 150 -12.72 1.17 -34.97
CA LEU A 150 -12.78 2.54 -34.50
C LEU A 150 -12.91 3.39 -35.75
N SER A 151 -13.82 4.37 -35.75
CA SER A 151 -13.80 5.35 -36.83
C SER A 151 -12.40 5.99 -36.87
N SER A 152 -11.96 6.38 -38.08
CA SER A 152 -10.63 7.00 -38.25
C SER A 152 -10.45 8.21 -37.35
N LEU A 153 -11.53 8.94 -37.07
CA LEU A 153 -11.56 10.11 -36.19
C LEU A 153 -11.44 9.75 -34.70
N GLU A 154 -12.24 8.82 -34.18
CA GLU A 154 -12.19 8.41 -32.77
C GLU A 154 -10.83 7.80 -32.42
N HIS A 155 -10.26 7.04 -33.35
CA HIS A 155 -8.91 6.50 -33.19
C HIS A 155 -7.85 7.60 -33.10
N GLN A 156 -7.96 8.64 -33.93
CA GLN A 156 -7.03 9.77 -33.89
C GLN A 156 -7.18 10.57 -32.59
N GLN A 157 -8.41 10.82 -32.15
CA GLN A 157 -8.71 11.49 -30.87
C GLN A 157 -8.15 10.71 -29.68
N ALA A 158 -8.37 9.39 -29.64
CA ALA A 158 -7.88 8.53 -28.57
C ALA A 158 -6.35 8.50 -28.51
N LYS A 159 -5.66 8.53 -29.66
CA LYS A 159 -4.20 8.64 -29.73
C LYS A 159 -3.67 9.96 -29.18
N LEU A 160 -4.32 11.07 -29.53
CA LEU A 160 -3.94 12.40 -29.05
C LEU A 160 -4.12 12.49 -27.52
N LEU A 161 -5.27 12.03 -27.01
CA LEU A 161 -5.54 12.01 -25.58
C LEU A 161 -4.56 11.08 -24.84
N ALA A 162 -4.19 9.94 -25.43
CA ALA A 162 -3.18 9.06 -24.83
C ALA A 162 -1.82 9.74 -24.73
N ALA A 163 -1.42 10.51 -25.74
CA ALA A 163 -0.18 11.28 -25.71
C ALA A 163 -0.20 12.38 -24.64
N GLU A 164 -1.33 13.07 -24.48
CA GLU A 164 -1.56 14.08 -23.45
C GLU A 164 -1.52 13.49 -22.03
N ILE A 165 -2.22 12.37 -21.79
CA ILE A 165 -2.20 11.70 -20.48
C ILE A 165 -0.76 11.29 -20.13
N LYS A 166 -0.04 10.68 -21.07
CA LYS A 166 1.36 10.28 -20.85
C LYS A 166 2.29 11.46 -20.58
N SER A 167 2.07 12.61 -21.22
CA SER A 167 2.89 13.81 -20.95
C SER A 167 2.59 14.40 -19.57
N SER A 168 1.34 14.29 -19.10
CA SER A 168 0.91 14.77 -17.77
C SER A 168 1.53 13.99 -16.60
N TRP A 169 1.84 12.70 -16.79
CA TRP A 169 2.47 11.85 -15.77
C TRP A 169 3.87 12.33 -15.37
N LEU A 170 4.52 13.17 -16.18
CA LEU A 170 5.83 13.75 -15.88
C LEU A 170 5.75 14.92 -14.89
N VAL A 171 4.54 15.43 -14.60
CA VAL A 171 4.36 16.75 -13.95
C VAL A 171 3.67 16.69 -12.58
N LYS A 172 2.90 15.64 -12.23
CA LYS A 172 2.03 15.69 -11.03
C LYS A 172 2.16 14.49 -10.08
N ASN A 173 2.54 14.80 -8.84
CA ASN A 173 2.56 13.92 -7.67
C ASN A 173 1.61 14.47 -6.58
N GLU A 174 0.36 14.79 -6.95
CA GLU A 174 -0.65 15.22 -5.97
C GLU A 174 -1.84 14.26 -5.97
N SER A 175 -2.17 13.76 -4.78
CA SER A 175 -3.38 12.96 -4.55
C SER A 175 -4.63 13.77 -4.90
N PRO A 176 -5.70 13.17 -5.46
CA PRO A 176 -6.89 13.91 -5.85
C PRO A 176 -7.55 14.47 -4.60
N ILE A 177 -8.02 15.72 -4.70
CA ILE A 177 -8.94 16.30 -3.73
C ILE A 177 -10.28 15.57 -3.90
N LEU A 178 -10.69 14.84 -2.87
CA LEU A 178 -11.93 14.07 -2.85
C LEU A 178 -13.12 14.98 -2.53
N ASP A 179 -14.28 14.69 -3.12
CA ASP A 179 -15.50 15.51 -2.99
C ASP A 179 -15.86 15.84 -1.52
N PRO A 180 -16.19 17.10 -1.20
CA PRO A 180 -16.35 17.59 0.17
C PRO A 180 -17.70 17.26 0.85
N ILE A 181 -18.61 16.52 0.21
CA ILE A 181 -20.03 16.45 0.65
C ILE A 181 -20.24 15.52 1.86
N THR A 182 -19.27 14.69 2.23
CA THR A 182 -19.14 14.18 3.61
C THR A 182 -17.64 14.16 3.89
N LYS A 183 -17.12 14.76 4.96
CA LYS A 183 -15.68 14.66 5.28
C LYS A 183 -15.36 13.21 5.67
N ALA A 184 -15.28 12.31 4.68
CA ALA A 184 -14.88 10.93 4.87
C ALA A 184 -13.49 10.91 5.52
N PRO A 185 -13.14 9.84 6.26
CA PRO A 185 -11.80 9.73 6.80
C PRO A 185 -10.74 9.87 5.70
N GLU A 186 -9.79 10.77 5.89
CA GLU A 186 -8.69 11.03 4.96
C GLU A 186 -7.45 10.25 5.39
N PHE A 187 -6.77 9.59 4.45
CA PHE A 187 -5.53 8.89 4.75
C PHE A 187 -4.35 9.85 4.65
N ARG A 188 -3.69 10.16 5.76
CA ARG A 188 -2.52 11.05 5.80
C ARG A 188 -1.60 10.75 6.98
N SER A 189 -0.46 11.43 6.99
CA SER A 189 0.51 11.39 8.10
C SER A 189 0.43 12.65 8.94
N ILE A 190 0.45 12.51 10.28
CA ILE A 190 0.50 13.64 11.22
C ILE A 190 1.49 13.37 12.36
N ALA A 191 2.13 14.42 12.85
CA ALA A 191 2.79 14.40 14.15
C ALA A 191 1.72 14.61 15.25
N LEU A 192 1.76 13.79 16.29
CA LEU A 192 0.90 13.90 17.45
C LEU A 192 1.57 14.79 18.50
N SER A 193 0.78 15.41 19.39
CA SER A 193 1.26 16.38 20.39
C SER A 193 2.27 15.82 21.38
N ASN A 194 2.33 14.50 21.56
CA ASN A 194 3.29 13.80 22.40
C ASN A 194 4.60 13.41 21.68
N GLY A 195 4.80 13.90 20.45
CA GLY A 195 5.95 13.59 19.60
C GLY A 195 5.78 12.31 18.76
N ASN A 196 4.77 11.50 19.03
CA ASN A 196 4.53 10.29 18.25
C ASN A 196 4.14 10.63 16.80
N TYR A 197 4.41 9.71 15.90
CA TYR A 197 4.03 9.81 14.49
C TYR A 197 2.82 8.93 14.19
N TYR A 198 1.80 9.47 13.53
CA TYR A 198 0.64 8.71 13.06
C TYR A 198 0.60 8.70 11.53
N LYS A 199 0.33 7.53 10.94
CA LYS A 199 -0.04 7.38 9.53
C LYS A 199 -1.28 6.52 9.44
N GLY A 200 -2.35 7.02 8.83
CA GLY A 200 -3.61 6.31 8.77
C GLY A 200 -4.78 7.21 8.43
N TYR A 201 -5.98 6.72 8.67
CA TYR A 201 -7.21 7.47 8.46
C TYR A 201 -7.43 8.52 9.56
N ILE A 202 -7.84 9.73 9.16
CA ILE A 202 -8.10 10.85 10.04
C ILE A 202 -9.50 11.35 9.78
N PHE A 203 -10.29 11.45 10.85
CA PHE A 203 -11.65 11.99 10.80
C PHE A 203 -11.79 13.06 11.87
N ARG A 204 -12.17 14.28 11.48
CA ARG A 204 -12.25 15.46 12.35
C ARG A 204 -10.96 15.70 13.14
N ASP A 205 -9.84 15.71 12.42
CA ASP A 205 -8.48 15.95 12.93
C ASP A 205 -8.01 14.98 14.01
N LYS A 206 -8.63 13.80 14.09
CA LYS A 206 -8.26 12.74 15.02
C LYS A 206 -8.02 11.43 14.27
N PRO A 207 -7.02 10.63 14.68
CA PRO A 207 -6.89 9.25 14.25
C PRO A 207 -8.23 8.49 14.33
N HIS A 208 -8.61 7.85 13.23
CA HIS A 208 -9.88 7.15 13.10
C HIS A 208 -9.73 5.97 12.12
N GLY A 209 -10.51 4.91 12.25
CA GLY A 209 -10.36 3.74 11.38
C GLY A 209 -8.97 3.13 11.51
N TYR A 210 -8.47 2.48 10.47
CA TYR A 210 -7.16 1.83 10.55
C TYR A 210 -6.02 2.83 10.44
N GLY A 211 -5.00 2.60 11.25
CA GLY A 211 -3.77 3.35 11.16
C GLY A 211 -2.63 2.70 11.92
N MET A 212 -1.52 3.42 11.94
CA MET A 212 -0.32 3.07 12.66
C MET A 212 0.14 4.30 13.44
N VAL A 213 0.46 4.11 14.72
CA VAL A 213 1.20 5.08 15.51
C VAL A 213 2.56 4.51 15.84
N LYS A 214 3.62 5.29 15.59
CA LYS A 214 4.99 5.01 15.99
C LYS A 214 5.37 5.97 17.11
N SER A 215 5.71 5.42 18.25
CA SER A 215 6.14 6.16 19.43
C SER A 215 7.61 6.58 19.32
N ASN A 216 8.02 7.59 20.09
CA ASN A 216 9.42 8.07 20.11
C ASN A 216 10.43 7.00 20.56
N ASN A 217 10.00 6.05 21.40
CA ASN A 217 10.78 4.89 21.81
C ASN A 217 10.90 3.81 20.72
N GLY A 218 10.29 4.02 19.54
CA GLY A 218 10.31 3.09 18.41
C GLY A 218 9.20 2.04 18.44
N GLU A 219 8.44 1.92 19.53
CA GLU A 219 7.28 1.01 19.58
C GLU A 219 6.22 1.44 18.57
N THR A 220 5.53 0.46 18.01
CA THR A 220 4.52 0.72 16.99
C THR A 220 3.23 0.02 17.35
N TYR A 221 2.12 0.74 17.27
CA TYR A 221 0.79 0.11 17.26
C TYR A 221 0.19 0.21 15.86
N PHE A 222 -0.36 -0.88 15.39
CA PHE A 222 -1.12 -1.00 14.16
C PHE A 222 -2.50 -1.57 14.47
N GLY A 223 -3.56 -0.87 14.07
CA GLY A 223 -4.92 -1.32 14.34
C GLY A 223 -5.95 -0.22 14.14
N HIS A 224 -7.14 -0.43 14.68
CA HIS A 224 -8.21 0.55 14.61
C HIS A 224 -8.01 1.70 15.59
N PHE A 225 -8.56 2.84 15.19
CA PHE A 225 -8.65 4.04 15.99
C PHE A 225 -10.09 4.54 15.98
N LYS A 226 -10.52 5.08 17.11
CA LYS A 226 -11.81 5.76 17.25
C LYS A 226 -11.59 7.02 18.07
N ASN A 227 -11.91 8.17 17.48
CA ASN A 227 -11.79 9.49 18.12
C ASN A 227 -10.39 9.76 18.71
N GLY A 228 -9.34 9.37 17.99
CA GLY A 228 -7.94 9.59 18.36
C GLY A 228 -7.35 8.52 19.28
N ARG A 229 -8.11 7.48 19.64
CA ARG A 229 -7.67 6.43 20.57
C ARG A 229 -7.63 5.08 19.89
N MET A 230 -6.64 4.25 20.24
CA MET A 230 -6.57 2.85 19.83
C MET A 230 -7.86 2.13 20.25
N HIS A 231 -8.44 1.37 19.33
CA HIS A 231 -9.73 0.72 19.48
C HIS A 231 -9.77 -0.57 18.65
N GLY A 232 -10.79 -1.42 18.85
CA GLY A 232 -11.02 -2.60 18.00
C GLY A 232 -9.83 -3.57 17.96
N PRO A 233 -9.73 -4.43 16.93
CA PRO A 233 -8.58 -5.30 16.76
C PRO A 233 -7.32 -4.53 16.40
N GLY A 234 -6.17 -5.01 16.86
CA GLY A 234 -4.88 -4.38 16.62
C GLY A 234 -3.69 -5.24 17.02
N GLN A 235 -2.50 -4.70 16.87
CA GLN A 235 -1.22 -5.31 17.24
C GLN A 235 -0.26 -4.22 17.68
N GLN A 236 0.37 -4.43 18.84
CA GLN A 236 1.44 -3.59 19.33
C GLN A 236 2.76 -4.33 19.19
N PHE A 237 3.78 -3.59 18.76
CA PHE A 237 5.12 -4.06 18.48
C PHE A 237 6.13 -3.25 19.28
N SER A 238 7.17 -3.93 19.75
CA SER A 238 8.37 -3.30 20.30
C SER A 238 9.17 -2.60 19.20
N SER A 239 10.17 -1.82 19.60
CA SER A 239 11.05 -1.10 18.67
C SER A 239 11.88 -2.02 17.77
N ASP A 240 12.17 -3.22 18.25
CA ASP A 240 12.78 -4.29 17.46
C ASP A 240 11.73 -5.06 16.63
N GLY A 241 10.43 -4.80 16.78
CA GLY A 241 9.31 -5.33 16.01
C GLY A 241 8.81 -6.72 16.42
N GLN A 242 9.13 -7.16 17.64
CA GLN A 242 8.44 -8.30 18.27
C GLN A 242 7.01 -7.90 18.65
N ILE A 243 6.09 -8.88 18.66
CA ILE A 243 4.70 -8.62 19.08
C ILE A 243 4.70 -8.48 20.61
N ILE A 244 4.39 -7.28 21.09
CA ILE A 244 4.12 -7.03 22.50
C ILE A 244 2.72 -7.54 22.85
N PHE A 245 1.74 -7.23 21.99
CA PHE A 245 0.36 -7.62 22.23
C PHE A 245 -0.43 -7.72 20.91
N LYS A 246 -1.32 -8.70 20.83
CA LYS A 246 -2.28 -8.89 19.73
C LYS A 246 -3.64 -9.23 20.35
N GLY A 247 -4.65 -8.40 20.10
CA GLY A 247 -5.95 -8.57 20.76
C GLY A 247 -7.00 -7.55 20.34
N HIS A 248 -7.81 -7.10 21.30
CA HIS A 248 -8.74 -5.99 21.11
C HIS A 248 -8.35 -4.82 22.01
N TRP A 249 -8.71 -3.61 21.60
CA TRP A 249 -8.47 -2.37 22.33
C TRP A 249 -9.77 -1.62 22.57
N SER A 250 -9.84 -0.95 23.71
CA SER A 250 -10.91 -0.01 24.01
C SER A 250 -10.34 1.24 24.66
N ASN A 251 -10.72 2.41 24.15
CA ASN A 251 -10.34 3.71 24.69
C ASN A 251 -8.82 3.87 24.92
N GLY A 252 -8.00 3.36 24.00
CA GLY A 252 -6.54 3.48 24.08
C GLY A 252 -5.86 2.39 24.92
N LYS A 253 -6.58 1.41 25.45
CA LYS A 253 -6.02 0.33 26.29
C LYS A 253 -6.26 -1.05 25.67
N PRO A 254 -5.29 -1.96 25.73
CA PRO A 254 -5.51 -3.36 25.36
C PRO A 254 -6.51 -4.00 26.33
N LEU A 255 -7.45 -4.78 25.79
CA LEU A 255 -8.35 -5.62 26.54
C LEU A 255 -7.65 -6.94 26.85
N ILE A 256 -7.18 -7.07 28.08
CA ILE A 256 -6.62 -8.31 28.60
C ILE A 256 -7.81 -9.13 29.10
N LYS A 257 -8.00 -10.32 28.54
CA LYS A 257 -9.01 -11.28 29.04
C LYS A 257 -8.51 -11.94 30.32
#